data_AF-A0A968JW78-F1
#
_entry.id   AF-A0A968JW78-F1
#
_cell.length_a   1.000
_cell.length_b   1.000
_cell.length_c   1.000
_cell.angle_alpha   90.00
_cell.angle_beta   90.00
_cell.angle_gamma   90.00
#
_symmetry.space_group_name_H-M   'P 1'
#
loop_
_entity.id
_entity.type
_entity.pdbx_description
1 polymer ?
#
loop_
_entity_poly.entity_id
_entity_poly.type
_entity_poly.pdbx_seq_one_letter_code
_entity_poly.pdbx_strand_id
1 'polypeptide(L)'
;MENYICVMGFQMSLQLDPYTFKEIGPKVEVVQAQANIHGWERRGDDNLLDEQPWIEGAWLVKHNGKYYYHYSGPGTEFKTYGDGIYVSDSPLGPYEYATYSPYTFKPTGFISGAGHGGTFQDKEGKYWHIGTMTISVNHIFERRLALYPVTFDDDGNIRCNTVFSDFPMFNPGIAESHVDSSFAGMLLLSYKNM
;
A
#
# COMPACT_ATOMS: atom_id res chain seq x y z
N MET A 1 9.87 21.71 12.02
CA MET A 1 9.84 20.26 12.30
C MET A 1 8.70 20.03 13.26
N GLU A 2 7.85 19.04 12.99
CA GLU A 2 6.78 18.67 13.92
C GLU A 2 7.42 17.98 15.13
N ASN A 3 7.16 18.49 16.34
CA ASN A 3 7.76 18.01 17.58
C ASN A 3 7.05 16.78 18.16
N TYR A 4 6.49 15.93 17.30
CA TYR A 4 5.64 14.82 17.70
C TYR A 4 5.62 13.68 16.69
N ILE A 5 5.27 12.49 17.17
CA ILE A 5 5.03 11.31 16.33
C ILE A 5 3.52 11.09 16.27
N CYS A 6 2.97 10.95 15.07
CA CYS A 6 1.60 10.46 14.91
C CYS A 6 1.64 8.93 14.95
N VAL A 7 0.99 8.32 15.94
CA VAL A 7 0.77 6.86 15.93
C VAL A 7 -0.58 6.60 15.34
N MET A 8 -0.56 5.84 14.24
CA MET A 8 -1.75 5.43 13.52
C MET A 8 -2.08 4.00 13.94
N GLY A 9 -3.17 3.85 14.68
CA GLY A 9 -3.85 2.59 14.85
C GLY A 9 -4.84 2.37 13.71
N PHE A 10 -5.41 1.17 13.68
CA PHE A 10 -6.54 0.88 12.81
C PHE A 10 -7.69 1.82 13.21
N GLN A 11 -8.12 2.67 12.27
CA GLN A 11 -9.22 3.64 12.40
C GLN A 11 -8.98 4.83 13.34
N MET A 12 -7.94 4.81 14.19
CA MET A 12 -7.66 5.88 15.16
C MET A 12 -6.22 6.36 15.05
N SER A 13 -6.00 7.67 15.09
CA SER A 13 -4.68 8.29 15.21
C SER A 13 -4.59 9.13 16.47
N LEU A 14 -3.39 9.25 17.02
CA LEU A 14 -3.11 10.14 18.13
C LEU A 14 -1.69 10.66 18.06
N GLN A 15 -1.47 11.80 18.72
CA GLN A 15 -0.16 12.40 18.81
C GLN A 15 0.58 11.84 20.04
N LEU A 16 1.84 11.47 19.85
CA LEU A 16 2.76 11.05 20.91
C LEU A 16 3.91 12.04 21.06
N ASP A 17 4.34 12.21 22.31
CA ASP A 17 5.63 12.79 22.62
C ASP A 17 6.75 11.87 22.08
N PRO A 18 7.69 12.37 21.27
CA PRO A 18 8.67 11.52 20.59
C PRO A 18 9.75 10.96 21.53
N TYR A 19 9.86 11.48 22.75
CA TYR A 19 10.88 11.07 23.73
C TYR A 19 10.31 10.17 24.83
N THR A 20 9.06 10.41 25.22
CA THR A 20 8.39 9.68 26.30
C THR A 20 7.34 8.69 25.81
N PHE A 21 6.93 8.79 24.54
CA PHE A 21 5.83 8.03 23.94
C PHE A 21 4.49 8.16 24.69
N LYS A 22 4.32 9.25 25.45
CA LYS A 22 3.06 9.57 26.11
C LYS A 22 2.10 10.25 25.14
N GLU A 23 0.82 9.95 25.28
CA GLU A 23 -0.26 10.57 24.51
C GLU A 23 -0.28 12.09 24.76
N ILE A 24 -0.27 12.86 23.67
CA ILE A 24 -0.45 14.31 23.63
C ILE A 24 -1.82 14.54 22.98
N GLY A 25 -2.82 14.85 23.81
CA GLY A 25 -4.16 15.20 23.30
C GLY A 25 -5.04 13.99 22.97
N PRO A 26 -6.20 14.25 22.34
CA PRO A 26 -7.23 13.24 22.14
C PRO A 26 -6.90 12.28 21.00
N LYS A 27 -7.52 11.10 21.05
CA LYS A 27 -7.53 10.15 19.93
C LYS A 27 -8.53 10.64 18.89
N VAL A 28 -8.16 10.59 17.63
CA VAL A 28 -8.95 11.05 16.49
C VAL A 28 -9.26 9.86 15.59
N GLU A 29 -10.53 9.69 15.25
CA GLU A 29 -10.92 8.70 14.25
C GLU A 29 -10.51 9.21 12.86
N VAL A 30 -9.82 8.38 12.09
CA VAL A 30 -9.17 8.79 10.83
C VAL A 30 -9.79 8.14 9.61
N VAL A 31 -10.02 6.83 9.61
CA VAL A 31 -10.50 6.09 8.43
C VAL A 31 -11.40 4.93 8.83
N GLN A 32 -12.38 4.63 8.00
CA GLN A 32 -13.17 3.40 8.08
C GLN A 32 -13.29 2.76 6.70
N ALA A 33 -13.51 1.44 6.67
CA ALA A 33 -13.86 0.75 5.45
C ALA A 33 -15.29 1.10 5.02
N GLN A 34 -15.52 1.14 3.71
CA GLN A 34 -16.79 1.38 3.06
C GLN A 34 -16.98 0.40 1.88
N ALA A 35 -16.97 -0.92 2.14
CA ALA A 35 -17.02 -1.96 1.08
C ALA A 35 -18.30 -1.94 0.21
N ASN A 36 -19.35 -1.24 0.65
CA ASN A 36 -20.54 -0.96 -0.16
C ASN A 36 -20.29 0.10 -1.24
N ILE A 37 -19.29 0.96 -1.05
CA ILE A 37 -18.89 2.05 -1.95
C ILE A 37 -17.58 1.68 -2.67
N HIS A 38 -16.58 1.18 -1.95
CA HIS A 38 -15.27 0.78 -2.45
C HIS A 38 -15.24 -0.72 -2.75
N GLY A 39 -15.49 -1.10 -4.00
CA GLY A 39 -15.63 -2.50 -4.39
C GLY A 39 -14.39 -3.38 -4.08
N TRP A 40 -13.18 -2.81 -4.11
CA TRP A 40 -11.94 -3.55 -3.81
C TRP A 40 -11.81 -3.94 -2.33
N GLU A 41 -12.58 -3.29 -1.44
CA GLU A 41 -12.63 -3.62 -0.02
C GLU A 41 -13.57 -4.79 0.29
N ARG A 42 -14.25 -5.39 -0.70
CA ARG A 42 -15.04 -6.62 -0.47
C ARG A 42 -14.14 -7.83 -0.37
N ARG A 43 -14.40 -8.75 0.55
CA ARG A 43 -13.56 -9.95 0.73
C ARG A 43 -13.67 -10.92 -0.46
N GLY A 44 -12.73 -11.87 -0.54
CA GLY A 44 -12.69 -12.89 -1.58
C GLY A 44 -11.66 -12.63 -2.66
N ASP A 45 -11.15 -13.70 -3.28
CA ASP A 45 -10.20 -13.65 -4.41
C ASP A 45 -10.78 -12.95 -5.66
N ASP A 46 -12.08 -12.67 -5.67
CA ASP A 46 -12.85 -12.01 -6.71
C ASP A 46 -13.60 -10.76 -6.20
N ASN A 47 -13.41 -10.36 -4.94
CA ASN A 47 -14.12 -9.27 -4.27
C ASN A 47 -15.67 -9.44 -4.26
N LEU A 48 -16.19 -10.67 -4.27
CA LEU A 48 -17.64 -10.94 -4.33
C LEU A 48 -18.29 -11.33 -2.99
N LEU A 49 -17.53 -11.52 -1.92
CA LEU A 49 -18.11 -11.86 -0.61
C LEU A 49 -18.77 -10.63 0.01
N ASP A 50 -20.03 -10.78 0.43
CA ASP A 50 -20.82 -9.72 1.09
C ASP A 50 -20.51 -9.69 2.60
N GLU A 51 -19.26 -9.37 2.92
CA GLU A 51 -18.73 -9.29 4.28
C GLU A 51 -17.88 -8.02 4.45
N GLN A 52 -17.85 -7.48 5.67
CA GLN A 52 -16.95 -6.36 5.99
C GLN A 52 -15.48 -6.79 5.85
N PRO A 53 -14.61 -5.93 5.30
CA PRO A 53 -13.19 -6.23 5.20
C PRO A 53 -12.54 -6.28 6.57
N TRP A 54 -11.41 -6.97 6.60
CA TRP A 54 -10.36 -6.68 7.55
C TRP A 54 -9.47 -5.57 6.99
N ILE A 55 -9.56 -4.37 7.57
CA ILE A 55 -8.64 -3.27 7.25
C ILE A 55 -7.48 -3.19 8.26
N GLU A 56 -6.27 -3.04 7.76
CA GLU A 56 -5.05 -3.01 8.58
C GLU A 56 -3.92 -2.18 7.95
N GLY A 57 -2.65 -2.44 8.30
CA GLY A 57 -1.48 -1.86 7.63
C GLY A 57 -1.34 -0.32 7.66
N ALA A 58 -1.75 0.35 8.74
CA ALA A 58 -1.70 1.82 8.82
C ALA A 58 -0.26 2.37 8.60
N TRP A 59 -0.07 3.19 7.56
CA TRP A 59 1.22 3.82 7.25
C TRP A 59 1.04 5.24 6.72
N LEU A 60 1.86 6.20 7.18
CA LEU A 60 1.73 7.61 6.80
C LEU A 60 2.94 8.08 5.99
N VAL A 61 2.69 8.69 4.84
CA VAL A 61 3.72 9.34 4.03
C VAL A 61 3.44 10.83 4.00
N LYS A 62 4.47 11.65 4.22
CA LYS A 62 4.40 13.11 4.02
C LYS A 62 5.11 13.48 2.72
N HIS A 63 4.42 14.17 1.83
CA HIS A 63 5.01 14.68 0.58
C HIS A 63 4.37 16.03 0.21
N ASN A 64 5.19 17.04 -0.07
CA ASN A 64 4.76 18.40 -0.47
C ASN A 64 3.63 19.00 0.39
N GLY A 65 3.72 18.83 1.72
CA GLY A 65 2.75 19.36 2.67
C GLY A 65 1.46 18.53 2.84
N LYS A 66 1.31 17.45 2.06
CA LYS A 66 0.20 16.50 2.17
C LYS A 66 0.62 15.23 2.91
N TYR A 67 -0.36 14.58 3.53
CA TYR A 67 -0.25 13.34 4.29
C TYR A 67 -1.09 12.27 3.61
N TYR A 68 -0.44 11.17 3.19
CA TYR A 68 -1.05 10.03 2.52
C TYR A 68 -1.11 8.88 3.52
N TYR A 69 -2.31 8.59 4.01
CA TYR A 69 -2.61 7.49 4.92
C TYR A 69 -2.87 6.23 4.08
N HIS A 70 -1.95 5.29 4.14
CA HIS A 70 -2.09 3.95 3.59
C HIS A 70 -2.82 3.05 4.59
N TYR A 71 -3.70 2.21 4.08
CA TYR A 71 -4.29 1.09 4.82
C TYR A 71 -4.45 -0.08 3.87
N SER A 72 -4.46 -1.29 4.42
CA SER A 72 -4.57 -2.52 3.65
C SER A 72 -5.93 -3.16 3.82
N GLY A 73 -6.42 -3.85 2.79
CA GLY A 73 -7.68 -4.60 2.80
C GLY A 73 -7.77 -5.52 1.58
N PRO A 74 -8.75 -6.43 1.48
CA PRO A 74 -9.82 -6.69 2.44
C PRO A 74 -9.52 -7.83 3.44
N GLY A 75 -8.37 -8.48 3.31
CA GLY A 75 -7.89 -9.58 4.16
C GLY A 75 -6.66 -10.22 3.53
N THR A 76 -5.61 -10.46 4.32
CA THR A 76 -4.29 -10.82 3.77
C THR A 76 -4.24 -12.21 3.13
N GLU A 77 -5.24 -13.05 3.36
CA GLU A 77 -5.40 -14.37 2.74
C GLU A 77 -5.84 -14.30 1.27
N PHE A 78 -6.44 -13.20 0.83
CA PHE A 78 -7.00 -13.07 -0.51
C PHE A 78 -6.00 -12.54 -1.53
N LYS A 79 -6.14 -12.99 -2.79
CA LYS A 79 -5.34 -12.48 -3.91
C LYS A 79 -5.62 -11.00 -4.20
N THR A 80 -6.84 -10.55 -3.89
CA THR A 80 -7.30 -9.16 -4.05
C THR A 80 -6.80 -8.22 -2.96
N TYR A 81 -6.00 -8.72 -2.01
CA TYR A 81 -5.39 -7.89 -0.99
C TYR A 81 -4.54 -6.77 -1.61
N GLY A 82 -4.68 -5.57 -1.05
CA GLY A 82 -4.15 -4.32 -1.59
C GLY A 82 -4.10 -3.23 -0.54
N ASP A 83 -3.46 -2.12 -0.87
CA ASP A 83 -3.50 -0.91 -0.05
C ASP A 83 -4.38 0.16 -0.70
N GLY A 84 -5.18 0.86 0.09
CA GLY A 84 -5.89 2.08 -0.29
C GLY A 84 -5.23 3.32 0.32
N ILE A 85 -5.66 4.49 -0.13
CA ILE A 85 -5.12 5.78 0.31
C ILE A 85 -6.26 6.70 0.76
N TYR A 86 -6.01 7.38 1.87
CA TYR A 86 -6.67 8.63 2.19
C TYR A 86 -5.65 9.78 2.24
N VAL A 87 -6.05 11.00 1.89
CA VAL A 87 -5.17 12.18 1.82
C VAL A 87 -5.69 13.29 2.73
N SER A 88 -4.78 14.02 3.38
CA SER A 88 -5.08 15.16 4.24
C SER A 88 -3.96 16.20 4.19
N ASP A 89 -4.25 17.46 4.49
CA ASP A 89 -3.24 18.51 4.71
C ASP A 89 -2.72 18.51 6.17
N SER A 90 -3.21 17.60 7.01
CA SER A 90 -2.88 17.45 8.44
C SER A 90 -2.67 15.98 8.82
N PRO A 91 -1.70 15.63 9.68
CA PRO A 91 -1.43 14.24 10.06
C PRO A 91 -2.58 13.58 10.84
N LEU A 92 -3.45 14.38 11.47
CA LEU A 92 -4.62 13.89 12.21
C LEU A 92 -5.92 14.03 11.41
N GLY A 93 -5.84 14.34 10.12
CA GLY A 93 -7.01 14.54 9.27
C GLY A 93 -7.62 15.95 9.38
N PRO A 94 -8.85 16.15 8.88
CA PRO A 94 -9.71 15.12 8.27
C PRO A 94 -9.11 14.54 6.99
N TYR A 95 -9.35 13.25 6.76
CA TYR A 95 -8.83 12.50 5.63
C TYR A 95 -9.90 12.31 4.55
N GLU A 96 -9.53 12.54 3.29
CA GLU A 96 -10.39 12.33 2.12
C GLU A 96 -9.95 11.08 1.36
N TYR A 97 -10.90 10.25 0.92
CA TYR A 97 -10.58 9.02 0.19
C TYR A 97 -9.98 9.35 -1.18
N ALA A 98 -8.83 8.74 -1.49
CA ALA A 98 -8.25 8.84 -2.82
C ALA A 98 -9.03 7.95 -3.79
N THR A 99 -9.75 8.56 -4.73
CA THR A 99 -10.61 7.84 -5.70
C THR A 99 -9.85 6.94 -6.66
N TYR A 100 -8.52 7.11 -6.77
CA TYR A 100 -7.62 6.22 -7.52
C TYR A 100 -7.18 4.99 -6.73
N SER A 101 -7.67 4.79 -5.49
CA SER A 101 -7.47 3.57 -4.73
C SER A 101 -8.15 2.36 -5.43
N PRO A 102 -7.58 1.14 -5.31
CA PRO A 102 -6.42 0.78 -4.50
C PRO A 102 -5.09 1.29 -5.08
N TYR A 103 -4.23 1.78 -4.19
CA TYR A 103 -2.86 2.23 -4.45
C TYR A 103 -1.91 1.10 -4.81
N THR A 104 -2.04 -0.05 -4.17
CA THR A 104 -1.40 -1.30 -4.61
C THR A 104 -2.44 -2.36 -4.87
N PHE A 105 -2.35 -2.99 -6.04
CA PHE A 105 -3.28 -4.05 -6.42
C PHE A 105 -2.60 -5.01 -7.40
N LYS A 106 -2.60 -6.30 -7.06
CA LYS A 106 -2.03 -7.39 -7.87
C LYS A 106 -2.85 -8.66 -7.64
N PRO A 107 -4.03 -8.80 -8.27
CA PRO A 107 -4.96 -9.90 -8.01
C PRO A 107 -4.59 -11.21 -8.71
N THR A 108 -3.65 -11.17 -9.67
CA THR A 108 -3.31 -12.30 -10.54
C THR A 108 -1.82 -12.35 -10.85
N GLY A 109 -1.37 -13.50 -11.37
CA GLY A 109 0.03 -13.75 -11.73
C GLY A 109 0.63 -14.86 -10.89
N PHE A 110 1.96 -14.94 -10.87
CA PHE A 110 2.70 -15.92 -10.07
C PHE A 110 2.57 -15.65 -8.56
N ILE A 111 2.48 -14.38 -8.18
CA ILE A 111 2.27 -13.95 -6.80
C ILE A 111 1.28 -12.77 -6.79
N SER A 112 0.46 -12.68 -5.73
CA SER A 112 -0.68 -11.75 -5.67
C SER A 112 -0.83 -11.12 -4.28
N GLY A 113 -1.87 -10.30 -4.06
CA GLY A 113 -2.20 -9.77 -2.73
C GLY A 113 -1.20 -8.73 -2.23
N ALA A 114 -0.99 -7.65 -2.98
CA ALA A 114 0.00 -6.61 -2.72
C ALA A 114 -0.44 -5.61 -1.66
N GLY A 115 -0.32 -5.96 -0.37
CA GLY A 115 -0.68 -5.05 0.73
C GLY A 115 0.10 -5.29 2.00
N HIS A 116 -0.25 -4.57 3.05
CA HIS A 116 0.40 -4.55 4.37
C HIS A 116 1.86 -4.10 4.26
N GLY A 117 2.03 -2.81 4.00
CA GLY A 117 3.32 -2.27 3.58
C GLY A 117 3.69 -0.93 4.18
N GLY A 118 4.75 -0.36 3.60
CA GLY A 118 5.22 0.96 3.93
C GLY A 118 5.93 1.60 2.73
N THR A 119 5.55 2.84 2.43
CA THR A 119 6.25 3.64 1.42
C THR A 119 7.36 4.45 2.09
N PHE A 120 8.56 4.38 1.53
CA PHE A 120 9.75 5.07 2.02
C PHE A 120 10.57 5.67 0.88
N GLN A 121 11.48 6.57 1.21
CA GLN A 121 12.39 7.20 0.27
C GLN A 121 13.80 6.59 0.42
N ASP A 122 14.45 6.27 -0.70
CA ASP A 122 15.84 5.81 -0.70
C ASP A 122 16.85 6.98 -0.61
N LYS A 123 18.14 6.65 -0.65
CA LYS A 123 19.23 7.63 -0.55
C LYS A 123 19.35 8.56 -1.77
N GLU A 124 18.74 8.21 -2.90
CA GLU A 124 18.71 9.01 -4.13
C GLU A 124 17.43 9.85 -4.24
N GLY A 125 16.55 9.77 -3.24
CA GLY A 125 15.29 10.50 -3.23
C GLY A 125 14.16 9.78 -3.96
N LYS A 126 14.35 8.55 -4.46
CA LYS A 126 13.30 7.76 -5.12
C LYS A 126 12.41 7.11 -4.08
N TYR A 127 11.11 7.08 -4.35
CA TYR A 127 10.16 6.44 -3.47
C TYR A 127 9.95 4.98 -3.84
N TRP A 128 9.82 4.15 -2.82
CA TRP A 128 9.57 2.72 -2.91
C TRP A 128 8.46 2.34 -1.95
N HIS A 129 7.66 1.36 -2.33
CA HIS A 129 6.69 0.73 -1.45
C HIS A 129 7.09 -0.73 -1.24
N ILE A 130 7.32 -1.12 0.01
CA ILE A 130 7.44 -2.53 0.37
C ILE A 130 6.07 -3.04 0.82
N GLY A 131 5.65 -4.19 0.31
CA GLY A 131 4.40 -4.83 0.71
C GLY A 131 4.57 -6.34 0.87
N THR A 132 3.64 -6.96 1.58
CA THR A 132 3.50 -8.42 1.59
C THR A 132 2.74 -8.89 0.36
N MET A 133 2.98 -10.14 -0.03
CA MET A 133 2.37 -10.80 -1.18
C MET A 133 1.97 -12.22 -0.81
N THR A 134 0.73 -12.62 -1.10
CA THR A 134 0.24 -13.98 -0.88
C THR A 134 0.83 -14.95 -1.92
N ILE A 135 1.41 -16.05 -1.41
CA ILE A 135 1.78 -17.23 -2.21
C ILE A 135 0.93 -18.45 -1.81
N SER A 136 0.60 -18.56 -0.53
CA SER A 136 -0.40 -19.47 0.03
C SER A 136 -0.34 -20.94 -0.43
N VAL A 137 0.86 -21.50 -0.59
CA VAL A 137 1.05 -22.90 -1.00
C VAL A 137 0.98 -23.84 0.21
N ASN A 138 1.67 -23.49 1.30
CA ASN A 138 1.75 -24.32 2.51
C ASN A 138 0.74 -23.89 3.59
N HIS A 139 0.33 -22.61 3.58
CA HIS A 139 -0.64 -22.04 4.53
C HIS A 139 -1.31 -20.82 3.92
N ILE A 140 -2.57 -20.54 4.25
CA ILE A 140 -3.34 -19.37 3.76
C ILE A 140 -2.74 -17.99 4.11
N PHE A 141 -1.73 -17.97 4.99
CA PHE A 141 -1.00 -16.76 5.39
C PHE A 141 0.49 -16.84 5.01
N GLU A 142 0.85 -17.78 4.14
CA GLU A 142 2.19 -17.84 3.60
C GLU A 142 2.40 -16.67 2.62
N ARG A 143 3.32 -15.78 2.98
CA ARG A 143 3.58 -14.53 2.26
C ARG A 143 5.06 -14.34 1.94
N ARG A 144 5.33 -13.47 0.97
CA ARG A 144 6.65 -12.95 0.60
C ARG A 144 6.64 -11.43 0.63
N LEU A 145 7.82 -10.81 0.57
CA LEU A 145 7.95 -9.35 0.43
C LEU A 145 8.16 -9.00 -1.04
N ALA A 146 7.53 -7.92 -1.47
CA ALA A 146 7.77 -7.31 -2.76
C ALA A 146 8.11 -5.83 -2.57
N LEU A 147 8.92 -5.30 -3.49
CA LEU A 147 9.35 -3.91 -3.49
C LEU A 147 8.93 -3.28 -4.82
N TYR A 148 8.19 -2.18 -4.75
CA TYR A 148 7.58 -1.51 -5.89
C TYR A 148 8.05 -0.07 -6.02
N PRO A 149 8.31 0.42 -7.24
CA PRO A 149 8.67 1.81 -7.46
C PRO A 149 7.42 2.70 -7.34
N VAL A 150 7.62 3.87 -6.72
CA VAL A 150 6.56 4.85 -6.42
C VAL A 150 6.93 6.22 -6.98
N THR A 151 5.92 6.95 -7.47
CA THR A 151 6.04 8.36 -7.88
C THR A 151 4.84 9.15 -7.38
N PHE A 152 4.95 10.47 -7.46
CA PHE A 152 3.82 11.39 -7.37
C PHE A 152 3.59 11.99 -8.76
N ASP A 153 2.34 12.19 -9.17
CA ASP A 153 2.01 12.92 -10.40
C ASP A 153 1.90 14.44 -10.15
N ASP A 154 1.64 15.20 -11.21
CA ASP A 154 1.56 16.68 -11.16
C ASP A 154 0.40 17.18 -10.29
N ASP A 155 -0.65 16.38 -10.10
CA ASP A 155 -1.78 16.66 -9.22
C ASP A 155 -1.48 16.27 -7.75
N GLY A 156 -0.32 15.64 -7.51
CA GLY A 156 0.13 15.15 -6.22
C GLY A 156 -0.40 13.76 -5.87
N ASN A 157 -1.04 13.03 -6.78
CA ASN A 157 -1.48 11.66 -6.48
C ASN A 157 -0.28 10.74 -6.37
N ILE A 158 -0.23 9.96 -5.29
CA ILE A 158 0.79 8.93 -5.10
C ILE A 158 0.43 7.69 -5.92
N ARG A 159 1.37 7.19 -6.73
CA ARG A 159 1.19 6.01 -7.59
C ARG A 159 2.28 4.99 -7.33
N CYS A 160 1.88 3.72 -7.20
CA CYS A 160 2.78 2.57 -7.10
C CYS A 160 2.63 1.68 -8.32
N ASN A 161 3.74 1.26 -8.94
CA ASN A 161 3.68 0.33 -10.06
C ASN A 161 3.81 -1.12 -9.59
N THR A 162 2.68 -1.80 -9.51
CA THR A 162 2.57 -3.24 -9.26
C THR A 162 2.46 -4.06 -10.56
N VAL A 163 2.42 -3.40 -11.73
CA VAL A 163 2.28 -4.03 -13.04
C VAL A 163 3.56 -4.80 -13.37
N PHE A 164 3.41 -6.05 -13.79
CA PHE A 164 4.51 -7.00 -14.02
C PHE A 164 5.43 -7.21 -12.81
N SER A 165 4.96 -6.95 -11.58
CA SER A 165 5.69 -7.15 -10.31
C SER A 165 6.29 -8.54 -10.10
N ASP A 166 5.75 -9.54 -10.79
CA ASP A 166 6.16 -10.93 -10.77
C ASP A 166 7.10 -11.32 -11.92
N PHE A 167 7.59 -10.35 -12.69
CA PHE A 167 8.57 -10.51 -13.76
C PHE A 167 9.89 -9.83 -13.40
N PRO A 168 11.03 -10.24 -14.01
CA PRO A 168 12.29 -9.54 -13.84
C PRO A 168 12.18 -8.06 -14.18
N MET A 169 12.64 -7.22 -13.26
CA MET A 169 12.72 -5.77 -13.40
C MET A 169 14.18 -5.30 -13.38
N PHE A 170 14.42 -4.16 -14.03
CA PHE A 170 15.71 -3.50 -13.94
C PHE A 170 15.98 -2.98 -12.53
N ASN A 171 17.26 -3.03 -12.14
CA ASN A 171 17.73 -2.38 -10.92
C ASN A 171 17.53 -0.85 -11.00
N PRO A 172 17.45 -0.17 -9.84
CA PRO A 172 17.38 1.29 -9.79
C PRO A 172 18.50 1.93 -10.61
N GLY A 173 18.16 2.95 -11.42
CA GLY A 173 19.13 3.71 -12.22
C GLY A 173 19.52 3.07 -13.57
N ILE A 174 18.99 1.89 -13.91
CA ILE A 174 19.19 1.29 -15.23
C ILE A 174 18.09 1.68 -16.21
N ALA A 175 16.83 1.71 -15.75
CA ALA A 175 15.69 2.12 -16.54
C ALA A 175 15.59 3.65 -16.64
N GLU A 176 15.04 4.17 -17.74
CA GLU A 176 14.88 5.61 -18.00
C GLU A 176 13.93 6.26 -16.98
N SER A 177 12.75 5.66 -16.80
CA SER A 177 11.78 5.98 -15.76
C SER A 177 11.85 4.96 -14.62
N HIS A 178 11.96 5.48 -13.39
CA HIS A 178 11.90 4.71 -12.13
C HIS A 178 10.64 3.86 -12.04
N VAL A 179 9.51 4.36 -12.53
CA VAL A 179 8.21 3.70 -12.40
C VAL A 179 7.75 3.04 -13.70
N ASP A 180 7.97 3.64 -14.87
CA ASP A 180 7.26 3.24 -16.10
C ASP A 180 8.04 2.33 -17.04
N SER A 181 9.36 2.20 -16.85
CA SER A 181 10.23 1.43 -17.76
C SER A 181 11.03 0.33 -17.05
N SER A 182 10.56 -0.10 -15.88
CA SER A 182 11.26 -1.10 -15.06
C SER A 182 11.16 -2.52 -15.60
N PHE A 183 10.20 -2.86 -16.47
CA PHE A 183 10.05 -4.20 -17.04
C PHE A 183 11.20 -4.55 -17.99
N ALA A 184 11.90 -5.66 -17.73
CA ALA A 184 13.08 -6.06 -18.49
C ALA A 184 12.77 -6.81 -19.80
N GLY A 185 11.50 -6.94 -20.19
CA GLY A 185 11.11 -7.70 -21.40
C GLY A 185 11.24 -9.22 -21.24
N MET A 186 11.55 -9.71 -20.05
CA MET A 186 11.73 -11.14 -19.77
C MET A 186 10.43 -11.76 -19.30
N LEU A 187 9.91 -12.73 -20.06
CA LEU A 187 8.74 -13.50 -19.68
C LEU A 187 9.14 -14.77 -18.95
N LEU A 188 8.32 -15.21 -17.98
CA LEU A 188 8.47 -16.52 -17.36
C LEU A 188 8.36 -17.62 -18.42
N LEU A 189 9.45 -18.34 -18.65
CA LEU A 189 9.44 -19.57 -19.44
C LEU A 189 8.84 -20.68 -18.57
N SER A 190 7.72 -21.24 -19.00
CA SER A 190 7.22 -22.48 -18.39
C SER A 190 8.12 -23.65 -18.78
N TYR A 191 8.94 -24.12 -17.84
CA TYR A 191 9.72 -25.34 -18.01
C TYR A 191 8.81 -26.57 -17.80
N LYS A 192 8.65 -27.40 -18.83
CA LYS A 192 7.75 -28.59 -18.93
C LYS A 192 6.24 -28.33 -18.99
N ASN A 193 5.81 -27.37 -19.82
CA ASN A 193 4.42 -27.36 -20.31
C ASN A 193 4.31 -28.07 -21.66
N MET A 194 4.19 -29.41 -21.61
CA MET A 194 3.39 -30.29 -22.48
C MET A 194 3.15 -31.61 -21.74
#